data_AF-A0A1Q6V6M0-F1
#
_entry.id   AF-A0A1Q6V6M0-F1
#
_cell.length_a   1.000
_cell.length_b   1.000
_cell.length_c   1.000
_cell.angle_alpha   90.00
_cell.angle_beta   90.00
_cell.angle_gamma   90.00
#
_symmetry.space_group_name_H-M   'P 1'
#
loop_
_entity.id
_entity.type
_entity.pdbx_description
1 polymer ?
#
loop_
_entity_poly.entity_id
_entity_poly.type
_entity_poly.pdbx_seq_one_letter_code
_entity_poly.pdbx_strand_id
1 'polypeptide(L)'
;MFALCTVPPIIWNQQHAWVTLEHLRSRGSLDHGFGFRPVEVFSFLGQHFLVYSPFLFLALAWGVIASWRRVNQQFKVLFLMWFGLPVFLFYLLLSVNKAAAPNWDGLAFLGFGLLAIHFWWEKLERSVTLRIAAVAAMLVGLSMSIVALNTDLLRAAGYQFKRSDPSDRMRGWNSATNALEKIRNDLETKLGEKLFLIADARDRASEISFYLRDRRVEGPGHPPVYIPESQDMVNQFSFWPRYDEFVELKPGTPRPEGETYTEENGINPFVGRDALFIRSGEKEHVPHSIRAAFRSTTPVGTIEVRRHGRVLRTWQVFLCQNYRTLPL
;
A
#
# COMPACT_ATOMS: atom_id res chain seq x y z
N MET A 1 -7.95 -9.75 28.24
CA MET A 1 -8.18 -8.79 27.14
C MET A 1 -7.24 -9.04 25.97
N PHE A 2 -5.92 -8.82 26.06
CA PHE A 2 -4.99 -9.05 24.93
C PHE A 2 -5.15 -10.42 24.27
N ALA A 3 -5.09 -11.50 25.06
CA ALA A 3 -5.26 -12.87 24.55
C ALA A 3 -6.62 -13.08 23.84
N LEU A 4 -7.71 -12.50 24.36
CA LEU A 4 -9.03 -12.59 23.75
C LEU A 4 -9.08 -11.82 22.41
N CYS A 5 -8.44 -10.65 22.34
CA CYS A 5 -8.37 -9.85 21.12
C CYS A 5 -7.47 -10.49 20.04
N THR A 6 -6.52 -11.34 20.41
CA THR A 6 -5.66 -12.06 19.46
C THR A 6 -6.28 -13.33 18.90
N VAL A 7 -7.31 -13.88 19.54
CA VAL A 7 -7.96 -15.12 19.07
C VAL A 7 -8.57 -14.99 17.67
N PRO A 8 -9.39 -13.96 17.34
CA PRO A 8 -10.00 -13.89 16.01
C PRO A 8 -8.99 -13.78 14.86
N PRO A 9 -7.94 -12.94 14.93
CA PRO A 9 -6.90 -12.93 13.89
C PRO A 9 -6.17 -14.26 13.71
N ILE A 10 -5.90 -15.00 14.80
CA ILE A 10 -5.22 -16.30 14.75
C ILE A 10 -6.11 -17.34 14.07
N ILE A 11 -7.39 -17.43 14.48
CA ILE A 11 -8.36 -18.37 13.87
C ILE A 11 -8.51 -18.07 12.39
N TRP A 12 -8.66 -16.80 12.02
CA TRP A 12 -8.76 -16.41 10.62
C TRP A 12 -7.52 -16.81 9.82
N ASN A 13 -6.31 -16.62 10.38
CA ASN A 13 -5.08 -17.01 9.69
C ASN A 13 -4.93 -18.51 9.53
N GLN A 14 -5.32 -19.28 10.55
CA GLN A 14 -5.35 -20.74 10.48
C GLN A 14 -6.27 -21.23 9.36
N GLN A 15 -7.42 -20.57 9.14
CA GLN A 15 -8.36 -20.89 8.08
C GLN A 15 -7.87 -20.49 6.67
N HIS A 16 -6.88 -19.61 6.57
CA HIS A 16 -6.36 -19.05 5.31
C HIS A 16 -4.87 -19.35 5.12
N ALA A 17 -4.45 -20.57 5.47
CA ALA A 17 -3.10 -21.10 5.24
C ALA A 17 -1.96 -20.21 5.77
N TRP A 18 -2.20 -19.48 6.87
CA TRP A 18 -1.24 -18.59 7.50
C TRP A 18 -0.71 -17.45 6.60
N VAL A 19 -1.50 -17.01 5.63
CA VAL A 19 -1.10 -16.01 4.62
C VAL A 19 -0.51 -14.72 5.19
N THR A 20 -1.02 -14.24 6.32
CA THR A 20 -0.48 -13.03 6.96
C THR A 20 0.93 -13.25 7.48
N LEU A 21 1.20 -14.44 8.04
CA LEU A 21 2.53 -14.79 8.52
C LEU A 21 3.51 -14.87 7.35
N GLU A 22 3.12 -15.50 6.23
CA GLU A 22 3.94 -15.59 5.02
C GLU A 22 4.23 -14.19 4.45
N HIS A 23 3.21 -13.33 4.39
CA HIS A 23 3.38 -11.95 3.94
C HIS A 23 4.33 -11.15 4.85
N LEU A 24 4.21 -11.30 6.18
CA LEU A 24 5.08 -10.62 7.14
C LEU A 24 6.52 -11.15 7.09
N ARG A 25 6.69 -12.46 6.91
CA ARG A 25 7.99 -13.11 6.71
C ARG A 25 8.71 -12.52 5.50
N SER A 26 7.99 -12.38 4.39
CA SER A 26 8.56 -11.82 3.16
C SER A 26 8.90 -10.34 3.28
N ARG A 27 8.01 -9.55 3.91
CA ARG A 27 8.28 -8.14 4.20
C ARG A 27 9.51 -7.96 5.09
N GLY A 28 9.66 -8.82 6.10
CA GLY A 28 10.82 -8.90 7.00
C GLY A 28 12.08 -9.51 6.38
N SER A 29 12.05 -9.95 5.12
CA SER A 29 13.16 -10.64 4.44
C SER A 29 13.65 -11.88 5.20
N LEU A 30 12.72 -12.67 5.72
CA LEU A 30 12.99 -13.91 6.46
C LEU A 30 12.80 -15.17 5.59
N ASP A 31 12.44 -15.00 4.31
CA ASP A 31 12.23 -16.10 3.36
C ASP A 31 13.54 -16.85 3.07
N HIS A 32 14.65 -16.12 3.02
CA HIS A 32 16.01 -16.66 2.82
C HIS A 32 16.78 -16.91 4.13
N GLY A 33 16.08 -16.87 5.28
CA GLY A 33 16.68 -16.99 6.61
C GLY A 33 17.06 -15.64 7.25
N PHE A 34 17.52 -15.70 8.50
CA PHE A 34 17.94 -14.52 9.27
C PHE A 34 19.42 -14.21 9.00
N GLY A 35 19.70 -13.08 8.37
CA GLY A 35 21.06 -12.57 8.16
C GLY A 35 21.49 -11.60 9.26
N PHE A 36 22.77 -11.60 9.64
CA PHE A 36 23.33 -10.59 10.54
C PHE A 36 23.90 -9.41 9.73
N ARG A 37 23.16 -8.30 9.67
CA ARG A 37 23.49 -7.09 8.89
C ARG A 37 23.42 -5.83 9.77
N PRO A 38 24.43 -5.55 10.61
CA PRO A 38 24.38 -4.46 11.58
C PRO A 38 24.19 -3.05 10.97
N VAL A 39 24.54 -2.86 9.70
CA VAL A 39 24.29 -1.61 8.95
C VAL A 39 22.78 -1.31 8.85
N GLU A 40 21.93 -2.33 8.83
CA GLU A 40 20.48 -2.19 8.78
C GLU A 40 19.92 -1.57 10.07
N VAL A 41 20.57 -1.77 11.22
CA VAL A 41 20.21 -1.11 12.50
C VAL A 41 20.44 0.40 12.41
N PHE A 42 21.58 0.82 11.84
CA PHE A 42 21.84 2.24 11.62
C PHE A 42 20.89 2.83 10.58
N SER A 43 20.50 2.04 9.58
CA SER A 43 19.50 2.45 8.60
C SER A 43 18.13 2.65 9.25
N PHE A 44 17.72 1.75 10.15
CA PHE A 44 16.49 1.85 10.93
C PHE A 44 16.48 3.10 11.83
N LEU A 45 17.56 3.34 12.59
CA LEU A 45 17.66 4.56 13.41
C LEU A 45 17.76 5.84 12.56
N GLY A 46 18.44 5.78 11.41
CA GLY A 46 18.55 6.88 10.47
C GLY A 46 17.21 7.25 9.85
N GLN A 47 16.35 6.28 9.55
CA GLN A 47 14.98 6.53 9.10
C GLN A 47 14.17 7.28 10.17
N HIS A 48 14.28 6.89 11.44
CA HIS A 48 13.63 7.60 12.55
C HIS A 48 14.15 9.02 12.73
N PHE A 49 15.48 9.20 12.65
CA PHE A 49 16.13 10.50 12.73
C PHE A 49 15.61 11.47 11.65
N LEU A 50 15.35 10.98 10.44
CA LEU A 50 14.79 11.79 9.35
C LEU A 50 13.27 12.00 9.48
N VAL A 51 12.51 10.95 9.80
CA VAL A 51 11.04 11.01 9.89
C VAL A 51 10.58 11.93 11.03
N TYR A 52 11.21 11.83 12.21
CA TYR A 52 10.82 12.61 13.38
C TYR A 52 11.45 14.00 13.44
N SER A 53 12.32 14.37 12.48
CA SER A 53 13.29 15.48 12.55
C SER A 53 14.46 15.20 13.50
N PRO A 54 15.71 15.53 13.08
CA PRO A 54 16.93 15.31 13.85
C PRO A 54 16.83 15.76 15.31
N PHE A 55 16.38 17.00 15.54
CA PHE A 55 16.37 17.60 16.87
C PHE A 55 15.30 17.01 17.78
N LEU A 56 14.11 16.74 17.23
CA LEU A 56 13.02 16.15 18.01
C LEU A 56 13.31 14.67 18.31
N PHE A 57 13.89 13.93 17.37
CA PHE A 57 14.30 12.55 17.61
C PHE A 57 15.38 12.46 18.68
N LEU A 58 16.40 13.31 18.64
CA LEU A 58 17.44 13.36 19.68
C LEU A 58 16.86 13.75 21.05
N ALA A 59 15.97 14.75 21.09
CA ALA A 59 15.28 15.13 22.32
C ALA A 59 14.41 13.99 22.87
N LEU A 60 13.73 13.24 21.99
CA LEU A 60 12.94 12.07 22.37
C LEU A 60 13.83 10.96 22.92
N ALA A 61 14.88 10.56 22.19
CA ALA A 61 15.81 9.53 22.60
C ALA A 61 16.44 9.86 23.96
N TRP A 62 16.89 11.11 24.14
CA TRP A 62 17.44 11.56 25.41
C TRP A 62 16.39 11.54 26.54
N GLY A 63 15.17 12.00 26.26
CA GLY A 63 14.08 11.99 27.23
C GLY A 63 13.72 10.58 27.71
N VAL A 64 13.71 9.61 26.80
CA VAL A 64 13.48 8.18 27.13
C VAL A 64 14.64 7.62 27.94
N ILE A 65 15.88 7.77 27.47
CA ILE A 65 17.09 7.25 28.15
C ILE A 65 17.22 7.84 29.56
N ALA A 66 17.03 9.15 29.70
CA ALA A 66 17.16 9.81 30.99
C ALA A 66 16.00 9.48 31.95
N SER A 67 14.82 9.13 31.43
CA SER A 67 13.69 8.67 32.23
C SER A 67 13.88 7.23 32.77
N TRP A 68 14.84 6.47 32.27
CA TRP A 68 15.14 5.10 32.71
C TRP A 68 15.32 4.99 34.23
N ARG A 69 16.02 5.97 34.84
CA ARG A 69 16.28 6.00 36.29
C ARG A 69 14.99 6.07 37.13
N ARG A 70 13.90 6.57 36.56
CA ARG A 70 12.60 6.75 37.23
C ARG A 70 11.61 5.62 36.94
N VAL A 71 11.96 4.67 36.06
CA VAL A 71 11.07 3.57 35.64
C VAL A 71 10.55 2.78 36.84
N ASN A 72 11.41 2.44 37.80
CA ASN A 72 10.99 1.69 39.00
C ASN A 72 10.45 2.58 40.14
N GLN A 73 10.46 3.91 39.97
CA GLN A 73 10.02 4.86 41.00
C GLN A 73 8.61 5.38 40.76
N GLN A 74 8.19 5.44 39.49
CA GLN A 74 6.91 6.01 39.11
C GLN A 74 6.17 5.06 38.17
N PHE A 75 5.01 4.56 38.62
CA PHE A 75 4.18 3.65 37.83
C PHE A 75 3.83 4.21 36.45
N LYS A 76 3.57 5.52 36.34
CA LYS A 76 3.29 6.17 35.05
C LYS A 76 4.48 6.07 34.08
N VAL A 77 5.71 6.25 34.57
CA VAL A 77 6.93 6.12 33.77
C VAL A 77 7.16 4.66 33.39
N LEU A 78 6.97 3.74 34.33
CA LEU A 78 7.03 2.29 34.09
C LEU A 78 6.08 1.88 32.96
N PHE A 79 4.82 2.31 33.07
CA PHE A 79 3.76 1.99 32.11
C PHE A 79 4.12 2.52 30.72
N LEU A 80 4.47 3.81 30.59
CA LEU A 80 4.79 4.40 29.29
C LEU A 80 6.05 3.80 28.66
N MET A 81 7.03 3.42 29.49
CA MET A 81 8.25 2.75 29.02
C MET A 81 7.93 1.36 28.48
N TRP A 82 7.20 0.54 29.24
CA TRP A 82 6.82 -0.81 28.83
C TRP A 82 5.74 -0.85 27.74
N PHE A 83 5.01 0.24 27.53
CA PHE A 83 4.12 0.38 26.38
C PHE A 83 4.92 0.44 25.07
N GLY A 84 6.03 1.20 25.04
CA GLY A 84 6.81 1.38 23.81
C GLY A 84 8.00 0.44 23.64
N LEU A 85 8.72 0.15 24.72
CA LEU A 85 9.99 -0.56 24.68
C LEU A 85 9.92 -1.95 24.04
N PRO A 86 8.94 -2.83 24.36
CA PRO A 86 8.86 -4.14 23.72
C PRO A 86 8.65 -4.06 22.20
N VAL A 87 7.80 -3.13 21.75
CA VAL A 87 7.51 -2.93 20.33
C VAL A 87 8.74 -2.39 19.61
N PHE A 88 9.37 -1.35 20.15
CA PHE A 88 10.59 -0.78 19.58
C PHE A 88 11.73 -1.80 19.54
N LEU A 89 11.95 -2.54 20.63
CA LEU A 89 13.00 -3.54 20.71
C LEU A 89 12.78 -4.69 19.73
N PHE A 90 11.53 -5.14 19.55
CA PHE A 90 11.20 -6.16 18.55
C PHE A 90 11.63 -5.72 17.14
N TYR A 91 11.26 -4.50 16.72
CA TYR A 91 11.62 -4.00 15.39
C TYR A 91 13.10 -3.61 15.26
N LEU A 92 13.73 -3.16 16.34
CA LEU A 92 15.17 -2.94 16.39
C LEU A 92 15.95 -4.25 16.18
N LEU A 93 15.53 -5.34 16.86
CA LEU A 93 16.12 -6.67 16.71
C LEU A 93 15.86 -7.24 15.33
N LEU A 94 14.65 -7.07 14.78
CA LEU A 94 14.34 -7.45 13.40
C LEU A 94 15.21 -6.68 12.40
N SER A 95 15.55 -5.43 12.71
CA SER A 95 16.42 -4.57 11.91
C SER A 95 17.89 -4.99 11.93
N VAL A 96 18.29 -5.98 12.74
CA VAL A 96 19.59 -6.66 12.56
C VAL A 96 19.60 -7.46 11.25
N ASN A 97 18.44 -7.97 10.82
CA ASN A 97 18.31 -8.63 9.52
C ASN A 97 18.06 -7.62 8.41
N LYS A 98 16.99 -6.83 8.50
CA LYS A 98 16.62 -5.85 7.47
C LYS A 98 15.87 -4.72 8.13
N ALA A 99 16.24 -3.47 7.80
CA ALA A 99 15.62 -2.30 8.40
C ALA A 99 14.09 -2.38 8.29
N ALA A 100 13.43 -2.43 9.44
CA ALA A 100 11.98 -2.32 9.53
C ALA A 100 11.56 -0.93 9.03
N ALA A 101 10.37 -0.84 8.42
CA ALA A 101 9.85 0.45 8.01
C ALA A 101 9.57 1.32 9.25
N PRO A 102 9.82 2.65 9.21
CA PRO A 102 9.80 3.51 10.39
C PRO A 102 8.39 3.76 10.95
N ASN A 103 7.36 3.22 10.27
CA ASN A 103 5.99 3.24 10.75
C ASN A 103 5.59 1.95 11.49
N TRP A 104 6.40 0.90 11.42
CA TRP A 104 6.07 -0.41 12.01
C TRP A 104 6.10 -0.38 13.55
N ASP A 105 7.02 0.37 14.12
CA ASP A 105 7.17 0.64 15.54
C ASP A 105 6.52 1.97 15.97
N GLY A 106 5.73 2.60 15.10
CA GLY A 106 5.10 3.90 15.38
C GLY A 106 4.27 3.92 16.67
N LEU A 107 3.69 2.78 17.07
CA LEU A 107 2.98 2.64 18.35
C LEU A 107 3.89 2.90 19.56
N ALA A 108 5.18 2.53 19.48
CA ALA A 108 6.13 2.72 20.55
C ALA A 108 6.34 4.20 20.89
N PHE A 109 6.28 5.05 19.87
CA PHE A 109 6.50 6.48 19.99
C PHE A 109 5.37 7.23 20.70
N LEU A 110 4.19 6.62 20.90
CA LEU A 110 3.16 7.20 21.78
C LEU A 110 3.64 7.23 23.23
N GLY A 111 4.17 6.11 23.72
CA GLY A 111 4.71 6.01 25.08
C GLY A 111 5.98 6.85 25.24
N PHE A 112 6.91 6.70 24.30
CA PHE A 112 8.18 7.45 24.32
C PHE A 112 8.00 8.95 24.16
N GLY A 113 7.05 9.40 23.33
CA GLY A 113 6.74 10.81 23.15
C GLY A 113 6.24 11.45 24.45
N LEU A 114 5.28 10.80 25.13
CA LEU A 114 4.77 11.29 26.41
C LEU A 114 5.85 11.31 27.50
N LEU A 115 6.72 10.29 27.55
CA LEU A 115 7.87 10.27 28.44
C LEU A 115 8.84 11.42 28.18
N ALA A 116 9.17 11.65 26.91
CA ALA A 116 10.06 12.73 26.53
C ALA A 116 9.46 14.09 26.91
N ILE A 117 8.19 14.33 26.61
CA ILE A 117 7.48 15.56 26.99
C ILE A 117 7.52 15.75 28.51
N HIS A 118 7.15 14.73 29.27
CA HIS A 118 7.19 14.78 30.74
C HIS A 118 8.60 15.09 31.27
N PHE A 119 9.63 14.46 30.71
CA PHE A 119 11.02 14.70 31.08
C PHE A 119 11.49 16.14 30.80
N TRP A 120 11.11 16.70 29.65
CA TRP A 120 11.54 18.04 29.23
C TRP A 120 10.73 19.16 29.87
N TRP A 121 9.48 18.92 30.30
CA TRP A 121 8.55 19.93 30.80
C TRP A 121 9.15 20.89 31.84
N GLU A 122 9.60 20.36 32.98
CA GLU A 122 10.19 21.20 34.06
C GLU A 122 11.46 21.94 33.61
N LYS A 123 12.24 21.36 32.69
CA LYS A 123 13.48 21.99 32.19
C LYS A 123 13.17 23.16 31.26
N LEU A 124 12.12 23.02 30.45
CA LEU A 124 11.64 24.06 29.55
C LEU A 124 11.03 25.23 30.33
N GLU A 125 10.31 24.98 31.43
CA GLU A 125 9.79 26.04 32.30
C GLU A 125 10.91 26.88 32.93
N ARG A 126 12.02 26.23 33.31
CA ARG A 126 13.14 26.88 34.02
C ARG A 126 14.15 27.56 33.09
N SER A 127 14.20 27.21 31.80
CA SER A 127 15.23 27.72 30.89
C SER A 127 14.64 28.28 29.60
N VAL A 128 14.78 29.60 29.43
CA VAL A 128 14.40 30.31 28.19
C VAL A 128 15.18 29.76 26.99
N THR A 129 16.47 29.44 27.17
CA THR A 129 17.31 28.87 26.11
C THR A 129 16.78 27.52 25.61
N LEU A 130 16.39 26.62 26.52
CA LEU A 130 15.81 25.33 26.15
C LEU A 130 14.45 25.51 25.46
N ARG A 131 13.64 26.48 25.89
CA ARG A 131 12.39 26.85 25.20
C ARG A 131 12.64 27.31 23.77
N ILE A 132 13.59 28.21 23.56
CA ILE A 132 13.93 28.69 22.22
C ILE A 132 14.43 27.52 21.35
N ALA A 133 15.28 26.65 21.91
CA ALA A 133 15.75 25.45 21.22
C ALA A 133 14.61 24.49 20.86
N ALA A 134 13.64 24.28 21.76
CA ALA A 134 12.46 23.44 21.50
C ALA A 134 11.57 24.04 20.40
N VAL A 135 11.33 25.35 20.42
CA VAL A 135 10.60 26.05 19.35
C VAL A 135 11.35 25.91 18.02
N ALA A 136 12.67 26.11 18.00
CA ALA A 136 13.48 25.93 16.80
C ALA A 136 13.40 24.48 16.27
N ALA A 137 13.51 23.47 17.15
CA ALA A 137 13.37 22.06 16.80
C ALA A 137 11.99 21.75 16.19
N MET A 138 10.93 22.30 16.77
CA MET A 138 9.57 22.19 16.21
C MET A 138 9.43 22.87 14.86
N LEU A 139 9.98 24.07 14.69
CA LEU A 139 9.95 24.79 13.41
C LEU A 139 10.71 24.04 12.32
N VAL A 140 11.86 23.45 12.65
CA VAL A 140 12.61 22.56 11.74
C VAL A 140 11.76 21.35 11.37
N GLY A 141 11.15 20.68 12.35
CA GLY A 141 10.26 19.53 12.10
C GLY A 141 9.08 19.89 11.20
N LEU A 142 8.39 20.99 11.50
CA LEU A 142 7.27 21.48 10.70
C LEU A 142 7.70 21.82 9.27
N SER A 143 8.84 22.49 9.10
CA SER A 143 9.40 22.82 7.79
C SER A 143 9.72 21.55 6.99
N MET A 144 10.35 20.56 7.62
CA MET A 144 10.59 19.25 7.01
C MET A 144 9.28 18.57 6.60
N SER A 145 8.25 18.59 7.46
CA SER A 145 6.93 18.01 7.15
C SER A 145 6.26 18.71 5.97
N ILE A 146 6.29 20.05 5.91
CA ILE A 146 5.74 20.83 4.79
C ILE A 146 6.41 20.42 3.47
N VAL A 147 7.75 20.33 3.47
CA VAL A 147 8.51 19.91 2.28
C VAL A 147 8.21 18.45 1.90
N ALA A 148 8.12 17.55 2.87
CA ALA A 148 7.85 16.14 2.63
C ALA A 148 6.43 15.90 2.08
N LEU A 149 5.44 16.64 2.57
CA LEU A 149 4.04 16.56 2.10
C LEU A 149 3.83 17.30 0.77
N ASN A 150 4.63 18.32 0.49
CA ASN A 150 4.55 19.10 -0.73
C ASN A 150 5.91 19.32 -1.40
N THR A 151 6.40 18.29 -2.08
CA THR A 151 7.64 18.35 -2.87
C THR A 151 7.55 19.29 -4.08
N ASP A 152 6.37 19.82 -4.43
CA ASP A 152 6.26 20.86 -5.46
C ASP A 152 7.04 22.12 -5.05
N LEU A 153 7.20 22.38 -3.75
CA LEU A 153 8.04 23.47 -3.26
C LEU A 153 9.50 23.29 -3.70
N LEU A 154 10.01 22.05 -3.66
CA LEU A 154 11.34 21.73 -4.15
C LEU A 154 11.41 21.86 -5.67
N ARG A 155 10.38 21.41 -6.39
CA ARG A 155 10.32 21.53 -7.86
C ARG A 155 10.26 22.99 -8.30
N ALA A 156 9.47 23.84 -7.63
CA ALA A 156 9.35 25.26 -7.88
C ALA A 156 10.67 26.00 -7.60
N ALA A 157 11.44 25.54 -6.61
CA ALA A 157 12.81 25.99 -6.36
C ALA A 157 13.85 25.46 -7.37
N GLY A 158 13.42 24.77 -8.44
CA GLY A 158 14.29 24.25 -9.49
C GLY A 158 14.90 22.86 -9.21
N TYR A 159 14.57 22.22 -8.09
CA TYR A 159 15.11 20.90 -7.77
C TYR A 159 14.53 19.82 -8.69
N GLN A 160 15.42 19.01 -9.25
CA GLN A 160 15.07 17.87 -10.09
C GLN A 160 15.35 16.57 -9.36
N PHE A 161 14.29 15.79 -9.12
CA PHE A 161 14.43 14.47 -8.52
C PHE A 161 15.06 13.51 -9.54
N LYS A 162 16.13 12.82 -9.14
CA LYS A 162 16.77 11.75 -9.95
C LYS A 162 15.90 10.48 -10.04
N ARG A 163 14.97 10.31 -9.10
CA ARG A 163 14.01 9.20 -9.03
C ARG A 163 12.59 9.74 -9.07
N SER A 164 11.60 8.86 -9.18
CA SER A 164 10.21 9.25 -8.99
C SER A 164 10.03 9.94 -7.64
N ASP A 165 9.28 11.04 -7.66
CA ASP A 165 9.00 11.80 -6.46
C ASP A 165 8.05 11.00 -5.56
N PRO A 166 8.39 10.78 -4.29
CA PRO A 166 7.55 9.98 -3.39
C PRO A 166 6.13 10.52 -3.24
N SER A 167 5.92 11.84 -3.37
CA SER A 167 4.59 12.47 -3.27
C SER A 167 3.69 12.12 -4.46
N ASP A 168 4.27 11.68 -5.59
CA ASP A 168 3.51 11.28 -6.78
C ASP A 168 2.62 10.07 -6.47
N ARG A 169 2.97 9.26 -5.46
CA ARG A 169 2.14 8.16 -4.94
C ARG A 169 0.80 8.63 -4.39
N MET A 170 0.66 9.89 -3.99
CA MET A 170 -0.57 10.44 -3.41
C MET A 170 -1.36 11.30 -4.40
N ARG A 171 -0.89 11.44 -5.65
CA ARG A 171 -1.36 12.48 -6.58
C ARG A 171 -1.78 11.90 -7.93
N GLY A 172 -2.66 12.62 -8.61
CA GLY A 172 -3.05 12.36 -10.00
C GLY A 172 -3.98 11.17 -10.21
N TRP A 173 -4.34 10.42 -9.17
CA TRP A 173 -5.26 9.28 -9.25
C TRP A 173 -6.64 9.68 -9.77
N ASN A 174 -7.26 10.71 -9.18
CA ASN A 174 -8.57 11.21 -9.63
C ASN A 174 -8.58 11.62 -11.11
N SER A 175 -7.59 12.43 -11.52
CA SER A 175 -7.48 12.88 -12.92
C SER A 175 -7.27 11.71 -13.89
N ALA A 176 -6.42 10.74 -13.52
CA ALA A 176 -6.17 9.56 -14.34
C ALA A 176 -7.43 8.67 -14.45
N THR A 177 -8.14 8.47 -13.34
CA THR A 177 -9.38 7.69 -13.33
C THR A 177 -10.51 8.36 -14.12
N ASN A 178 -10.68 9.68 -14.03
CA ASN A 178 -11.66 10.40 -14.86
C ASN A 178 -11.34 10.28 -16.35
N ALA A 179 -10.06 10.31 -16.74
CA ALA A 179 -9.65 10.10 -18.13
C ALA A 179 -9.92 8.66 -18.59
N LEU A 180 -9.66 7.67 -17.72
CA LEU A 180 -9.99 6.27 -17.98
C LEU A 180 -11.51 6.05 -18.13
N GLU A 181 -12.31 6.66 -17.27
CA GLU A 181 -13.78 6.56 -17.31
C GLU A 181 -14.34 7.12 -18.62
N LYS A 182 -13.77 8.23 -19.13
CA LYS A 182 -14.10 8.75 -20.47
C LYS A 182 -13.78 7.74 -21.57
N ILE A 183 -12.56 7.19 -21.58
CA ILE A 183 -12.15 6.17 -22.57
C ILE A 183 -13.09 4.96 -22.53
N ARG A 184 -13.44 4.49 -21.32
CA ARG A 184 -14.39 3.39 -21.13
C ARG A 184 -15.74 3.72 -21.75
N ASN A 185 -16.33 4.86 -21.39
CA ASN A 185 -17.66 5.25 -21.87
C ASN A 185 -17.71 5.43 -23.39
N ASP A 186 -16.65 6.00 -23.99
CA ASP A 186 -16.55 6.19 -25.43
C ASP A 186 -16.47 4.86 -26.18
N LEU A 187 -15.72 3.89 -25.64
CA LEU A 187 -15.63 2.54 -26.22
C LEU A 187 -16.92 1.74 -26.04
N GLU A 188 -17.53 1.78 -24.86
CA GLU A 188 -18.80 1.11 -24.60
C GLU A 188 -19.91 1.62 -25.52
N THR A 189 -19.94 2.94 -25.79
CA THR A 189 -20.89 3.54 -26.74
C THR A 189 -20.67 3.03 -28.17
N LYS A 190 -19.41 2.80 -28.56
CA LYS A 190 -19.06 2.31 -29.90
C LYS A 190 -19.31 0.81 -30.08
N LEU A 191 -19.03 0.01 -29.05
CA LEU A 191 -19.16 -1.45 -29.08
C LEU A 191 -20.57 -1.92 -28.75
N GLY A 192 -21.36 -1.10 -28.02
CA GLY A 192 -22.70 -1.47 -27.57
C GLY A 192 -22.72 -2.45 -26.40
N GLU A 193 -21.59 -2.65 -25.73
CA GLU A 193 -21.42 -3.58 -24.60
C GLU A 193 -20.71 -2.91 -23.43
N LYS A 194 -20.82 -3.50 -22.23
CA LYS A 194 -20.16 -3.01 -21.02
C LYS A 194 -18.80 -3.69 -20.84
N LEU A 195 -17.76 -2.88 -20.67
CA LEU A 195 -16.39 -3.35 -20.47
C LEU A 195 -16.10 -3.48 -18.98
N PHE A 196 -15.54 -4.61 -18.54
CA PHE A 196 -14.98 -4.72 -17.19
C PHE A 196 -13.52 -4.21 -17.16
N LEU A 197 -13.02 -3.88 -15.97
CA LEU A 197 -11.72 -3.21 -15.82
C LEU A 197 -10.71 -4.12 -15.10
N ILE A 198 -9.50 -4.21 -15.64
CA ILE A 198 -8.38 -4.94 -15.04
C ILE A 198 -7.19 -3.98 -14.92
N ALA A 199 -6.57 -3.89 -13.75
CA ALA A 199 -5.36 -3.09 -13.54
C ALA A 199 -4.19 -3.99 -13.14
N ASP A 200 -3.02 -3.80 -13.75
CA ASP A 200 -1.80 -4.61 -13.54
C ASP A 200 -1.19 -4.57 -12.12
N ALA A 201 -1.78 -3.82 -11.17
CA ALA A 201 -1.39 -3.87 -9.76
C ALA A 201 -2.52 -3.48 -8.81
N ARG A 202 -2.44 -4.00 -7.58
CA ARG A 202 -3.42 -3.78 -6.50
C ARG A 202 -3.66 -2.31 -6.17
N ASP A 203 -2.60 -1.53 -6.07
CA ASP A 203 -2.68 -0.10 -5.73
C ASP A 203 -3.49 0.65 -6.78
N ARG A 204 -3.23 0.41 -8.06
CA ARG A 204 -3.98 1.01 -9.16
C ARG A 204 -5.41 0.49 -9.28
N ALA A 205 -5.65 -0.81 -9.11
CA ALA A 205 -7.01 -1.33 -9.05
C ALA A 205 -7.83 -0.65 -7.94
N SER A 206 -7.21 -0.45 -6.77
CA SER A 206 -7.83 0.19 -5.61
C SER A 206 -8.08 1.68 -5.84
N GLU A 207 -7.11 2.42 -6.36
CA GLU A 207 -7.22 3.86 -6.64
C GLU A 207 -8.22 4.14 -7.77
N ILE A 208 -8.24 3.32 -8.83
CA ILE A 208 -9.26 3.42 -9.86
C ILE A 208 -10.65 3.13 -9.25
N SER A 209 -10.80 2.03 -8.52
CA SER A 209 -12.07 1.70 -7.83
C SER A 209 -12.56 2.81 -6.90
N PHE A 210 -11.63 3.50 -6.22
CA PHE A 210 -11.95 4.60 -5.32
C PHE A 210 -12.41 5.86 -6.07
N TYR A 211 -11.76 6.23 -7.17
CA TYR A 211 -12.08 7.46 -7.91
C TYR A 211 -13.13 7.31 -9.03
N LEU A 212 -13.49 6.08 -9.41
CA LEU A 212 -14.58 5.83 -10.36
C LEU A 212 -15.89 6.43 -9.83
N ARG A 213 -16.57 7.19 -10.69
CA ARG A 213 -17.90 7.72 -10.40
C ARG A 213 -18.94 6.62 -10.62
N ASP A 214 -18.81 5.90 -11.73
CA ASP A 214 -19.64 4.76 -12.07
C ASP A 214 -18.94 3.44 -11.67
N ARG A 215 -19.11 3.07 -10.39
CA ARG A 215 -18.56 1.84 -9.82
C ARG A 215 -19.46 0.66 -10.16
N ARG A 216 -19.17 0.02 -11.28
CA ARG A 216 -19.90 -1.18 -11.70
C ARG A 216 -19.29 -2.41 -11.06
N VAL A 217 -20.07 -3.09 -10.22
CA VAL A 217 -19.71 -4.38 -9.63
C VAL A 217 -20.52 -5.48 -10.30
N GLU A 218 -19.87 -6.61 -10.54
CA GLU A 218 -20.44 -7.74 -11.30
C GLU A 218 -21.26 -8.68 -10.41
N GLY A 219 -21.17 -8.51 -9.09
CA GLY A 219 -21.93 -9.27 -8.10
C GLY A 219 -21.54 -8.90 -6.66
N PRO A 220 -22.19 -9.53 -5.65
CA PRO A 220 -21.83 -9.35 -4.26
C PRO A 220 -20.35 -9.68 -4.01
N GLY A 221 -19.61 -8.75 -3.39
CA GLY A 221 -18.19 -8.92 -3.08
C GLY A 221 -17.22 -8.63 -4.24
N HIS A 222 -17.68 -8.54 -5.50
CA HIS A 222 -16.81 -8.22 -6.63
C HIS A 222 -16.25 -6.78 -6.53
N PRO A 223 -14.95 -6.57 -6.81
CA PRO A 223 -14.39 -5.23 -6.93
C PRO A 223 -14.83 -4.56 -8.25
N PRO A 224 -14.91 -3.22 -8.32
CA PRO A 224 -15.17 -2.51 -9.57
C PRO A 224 -14.05 -2.64 -10.61
N VAL A 225 -12.83 -2.94 -10.15
CA VAL A 225 -11.63 -3.11 -10.97
C VAL A 225 -10.90 -4.33 -10.45
N TYR A 226 -10.57 -5.27 -11.32
CA TYR A 226 -9.84 -6.49 -10.99
C TYR A 226 -8.33 -6.28 -11.12
N ILE A 227 -7.55 -7.24 -10.60
CA ILE A 227 -6.13 -7.41 -10.91
C ILE A 227 -5.96 -8.66 -11.78
N PRO A 228 -4.92 -8.77 -12.62
CA PRO A 228 -4.64 -9.99 -13.37
C PRO A 228 -4.65 -11.22 -12.48
N GLU A 229 -5.10 -12.34 -13.04
CA GLU A 229 -5.00 -13.66 -12.43
C GLU A 229 -3.56 -13.91 -11.94
N SER A 230 -3.48 -14.53 -10.77
CA SER A 230 -2.25 -14.97 -10.15
C SER A 230 -2.55 -16.11 -9.20
N GLN A 231 -1.73 -17.15 -9.27
CA GLN A 231 -1.72 -18.25 -8.31
C GLN A 231 -1.19 -17.82 -6.93
N ASP A 232 -0.52 -16.67 -6.85
CA ASP A 232 0.05 -16.16 -5.62
C ASP A 232 -1.00 -15.40 -4.80
N MET A 233 -1.14 -15.77 -3.54
CA MET A 233 -2.04 -15.10 -2.60
C MET A 233 -1.37 -13.86 -1.99
N VAL A 234 -1.20 -12.81 -2.79
CA VAL A 234 -0.34 -11.66 -2.42
C VAL A 234 -1.08 -10.59 -1.62
N ASN A 235 -2.39 -10.47 -1.80
CA ASN A 235 -3.17 -9.37 -1.24
C ASN A 235 -4.68 -9.64 -1.17
N GLN A 236 -5.45 -8.68 -0.65
CA GLN A 236 -6.90 -8.80 -0.45
C GLN A 236 -7.70 -9.21 -1.71
N PHE A 237 -7.24 -8.85 -2.92
CA PHE A 237 -7.93 -9.22 -4.16
C PHE A 237 -7.89 -10.73 -4.42
N SER A 238 -6.94 -11.45 -3.84
CA SER A 238 -6.89 -12.92 -3.90
C SER A 238 -8.02 -13.59 -3.13
N PHE A 239 -8.74 -12.85 -2.27
CA PHE A 239 -9.89 -13.35 -1.48
C PHE A 239 -11.22 -12.77 -1.95
N TRP A 240 -11.20 -11.87 -2.93
CA TRP A 240 -12.42 -11.33 -3.52
C TRP A 240 -12.79 -12.16 -4.75
N PRO A 241 -14.08 -12.21 -5.12
CA PRO A 241 -14.51 -12.85 -6.36
C PRO A 241 -13.70 -12.33 -7.54
N ARG A 242 -13.14 -13.27 -8.31
CA ARG A 242 -12.22 -12.94 -9.41
C ARG A 242 -12.90 -13.08 -10.76
N TYR A 243 -12.37 -12.40 -11.78
CA TYR A 243 -12.91 -12.53 -13.14
C TYR A 243 -12.55 -13.87 -13.79
N ASP A 244 -11.51 -14.52 -13.30
CA ASP A 244 -11.01 -15.83 -13.73
C ASP A 244 -11.64 -17.02 -12.97
N GLU A 245 -12.45 -16.76 -11.95
CA GLU A 245 -13.09 -17.80 -11.14
C GLU A 245 -14.32 -18.42 -11.84
N PHE A 246 -14.48 -19.74 -11.71
CA PHE A 246 -15.68 -20.46 -12.14
C PHE A 246 -16.68 -20.55 -10.98
N VAL A 247 -17.94 -20.24 -11.26
CA VAL A 247 -19.03 -20.27 -10.27
C VAL A 247 -19.92 -21.47 -10.54
N GLU A 248 -20.32 -22.21 -9.50
CA GLU A 248 -21.23 -23.34 -9.63
C GLU A 248 -22.55 -22.94 -10.32
N LEU A 249 -22.97 -23.74 -11.31
CA LEU A 249 -24.26 -23.60 -11.96
C LEU A 249 -25.39 -23.89 -10.97
N LYS A 250 -26.29 -22.91 -10.74
CA LYS A 250 -27.53 -23.15 -10.01
C LYS A 250 -28.38 -24.20 -10.75
N PRO A 251 -28.96 -25.19 -10.05
CA PRO A 251 -29.80 -26.20 -10.68
C PRO A 251 -30.93 -25.58 -11.52
N GLY A 252 -31.02 -25.97 -12.80
CA GLY A 252 -32.06 -25.51 -13.73
C GLY A 252 -31.68 -24.33 -14.66
N THR A 253 -30.44 -23.82 -14.59
CA THR A 253 -29.97 -22.77 -15.51
C THR A 253 -29.45 -23.38 -16.82
N PRO A 254 -29.86 -22.89 -18.01
CA PRO A 254 -29.31 -23.36 -19.29
C PRO A 254 -27.81 -23.10 -19.36
N ARG A 255 -27.02 -24.10 -19.78
CA ARG A 255 -25.58 -23.91 -20.01
C ARG A 255 -25.36 -22.99 -21.22
N PRO A 256 -24.47 -21.99 -21.14
CA PRO A 256 -24.11 -21.17 -22.30
C PRO A 256 -23.48 -22.03 -23.40
N GLU A 257 -23.85 -21.79 -24.67
CA GLU A 257 -23.21 -22.47 -25.80
C GLU A 257 -21.75 -22.02 -25.95
N GLY A 258 -20.80 -22.96 -25.97
CA GLY A 258 -19.38 -22.70 -26.24
C GLY A 258 -18.41 -22.91 -25.08
N GLU A 259 -18.86 -23.38 -23.91
CA GLU A 259 -17.96 -23.68 -22.78
C GLU A 259 -17.15 -24.96 -23.04
N THR A 260 -15.83 -24.81 -23.09
CA THR A 260 -14.88 -25.90 -23.42
C THR A 260 -14.46 -26.70 -22.17
N TYR A 261 -14.79 -26.22 -20.97
CA TYR A 261 -14.38 -26.83 -19.69
C TYR A 261 -15.55 -27.55 -19.04
N THR A 262 -15.82 -28.77 -19.50
CA THR A 262 -16.89 -29.63 -18.96
C THR A 262 -16.56 -30.30 -17.63
N GLU A 263 -15.32 -30.18 -17.14
CA GLU A 263 -14.83 -30.91 -15.96
C GLU A 263 -15.13 -30.20 -14.62
N GLU A 264 -15.41 -28.90 -14.60
CA GLU A 264 -15.60 -28.15 -13.34
C GLU A 264 -17.05 -27.91 -12.92
N ASN A 265 -18.07 -28.31 -13.70
CA ASN A 265 -19.50 -28.01 -13.42
C ASN A 265 -19.82 -26.52 -13.16
N GLY A 266 -18.88 -25.61 -13.39
CA GLY A 266 -18.99 -24.18 -13.16
C GLY A 266 -19.00 -23.39 -14.46
N ILE A 267 -19.59 -22.20 -14.41
CA ILE A 267 -19.63 -21.21 -15.47
C ILE A 267 -18.76 -20.03 -15.07
N ASN A 268 -17.98 -19.49 -16.01
CA ASN A 268 -17.27 -18.23 -15.77
C ASN A 268 -18.08 -17.08 -16.39
N PRO A 269 -18.63 -16.15 -15.57
CA PRO A 269 -19.53 -15.09 -16.03
C PRO A 269 -18.84 -14.00 -16.88
N PHE A 270 -17.51 -14.07 -17.02
CA PHE A 270 -16.71 -13.16 -17.83
C PHE A 270 -16.40 -13.71 -19.22
N VAL A 271 -16.61 -15.01 -19.47
CA VAL A 271 -16.31 -15.63 -20.77
C VAL A 271 -17.10 -14.93 -21.88
N GLY A 272 -16.38 -14.62 -22.96
CA GLY A 272 -16.92 -13.91 -24.11
C GLY A 272 -16.97 -12.38 -23.98
N ARG A 273 -16.74 -11.81 -22.79
CA ARG A 273 -16.82 -10.36 -22.55
C ARG A 273 -15.50 -9.63 -22.87
N ASP A 274 -15.63 -8.36 -23.23
CA ASP A 274 -14.52 -7.45 -23.46
C ASP A 274 -14.12 -6.70 -22.18
N ALA A 275 -12.83 -6.35 -22.07
CA ALA A 275 -12.26 -5.66 -20.93
C ALA A 275 -11.33 -4.52 -21.33
N LEU A 276 -11.13 -3.58 -20.42
CA LEU A 276 -9.98 -2.67 -20.47
C LEU A 276 -8.90 -3.13 -19.50
N PHE A 277 -7.69 -3.26 -20.02
CA PHE A 277 -6.50 -3.50 -19.22
C PHE A 277 -5.69 -2.20 -19.07
N ILE A 278 -5.45 -1.80 -17.83
CA ILE A 278 -4.77 -0.55 -17.47
C ILE A 278 -3.41 -0.88 -16.87
N ARG A 279 -2.38 -0.27 -17.43
CA ARG A 279 -0.98 -0.49 -17.06
C ARG A 279 -0.26 0.79 -16.70
N SER A 280 0.61 0.75 -15.68
CA SER A 280 1.51 1.88 -15.41
C SER A 280 2.73 1.93 -16.32
N GLY A 281 3.04 3.14 -16.78
CA GLY A 281 4.20 3.46 -17.62
C GLY A 281 4.00 3.11 -19.08
N GLU A 282 5.03 3.35 -19.87
CA GLU A 282 5.10 2.94 -21.28
C GLU A 282 5.86 1.64 -21.37
N LYS A 283 5.13 0.56 -21.64
CA LYS A 283 5.73 -0.77 -21.76
C LYS A 283 5.15 -1.47 -22.98
N GLU A 284 6.05 -1.98 -23.80
CA GLU A 284 5.74 -2.47 -25.14
C GLU A 284 4.78 -3.67 -25.16
N HIS A 285 4.83 -4.55 -24.15
CA HIS A 285 4.10 -5.83 -24.16
C HIS A 285 3.17 -6.01 -22.97
N VAL A 286 1.87 -6.19 -23.21
CA VAL A 286 0.87 -6.62 -22.22
C VAL A 286 1.33 -7.93 -21.54
N PRO A 287 1.10 -8.13 -20.22
CA PRO A 287 1.48 -9.37 -19.53
C PRO A 287 0.98 -10.63 -20.25
N HIS A 288 1.74 -11.72 -20.17
CA HIS A 288 1.39 -12.96 -20.87
C HIS A 288 0.02 -13.50 -20.44
N SER A 289 -0.32 -13.44 -19.14
CA SER A 289 -1.64 -13.85 -18.65
C SER A 289 -2.79 -13.12 -19.33
N ILE A 290 -2.69 -11.80 -19.49
CA ILE A 290 -3.72 -11.01 -20.20
C ILE A 290 -3.70 -11.31 -21.71
N ARG A 291 -2.53 -11.50 -22.34
CA ARG A 291 -2.48 -11.83 -23.78
C ARG A 291 -3.02 -13.23 -24.10
N ALA A 292 -2.81 -14.19 -23.21
CA ALA A 292 -3.27 -15.57 -23.39
C ALA A 292 -4.77 -15.72 -23.09
N ALA A 293 -5.31 -14.93 -22.15
CA ALA A 293 -6.69 -15.07 -21.71
C ALA A 293 -7.74 -14.34 -22.59
N PHE A 294 -7.31 -13.56 -23.59
CA PHE A 294 -8.19 -12.83 -24.49
C PHE A 294 -7.86 -13.15 -25.95
N ARG A 295 -8.87 -13.09 -26.84
CA ARG A 295 -8.67 -13.31 -28.28
C ARG A 295 -7.66 -12.33 -28.89
N SER A 296 -7.74 -11.06 -28.49
CA SER A 296 -6.87 -9.99 -28.97
C SER A 296 -6.67 -8.94 -27.87
N THR A 297 -5.52 -8.29 -27.89
CA THR A 297 -5.21 -7.14 -27.03
C THR A 297 -4.68 -6.02 -27.90
N THR A 298 -5.35 -4.87 -27.91
CA THR A 298 -5.00 -3.73 -28.79
C THR A 298 -4.82 -2.46 -27.96
N PRO A 299 -3.78 -1.65 -28.22
CA PRO A 299 -3.61 -0.37 -27.52
C PRO A 299 -4.71 0.61 -27.94
N VAL A 300 -5.38 1.22 -26.95
CA VAL A 300 -6.44 2.22 -27.16
C VAL A 300 -5.90 3.63 -27.00
N GLY A 301 -4.97 3.82 -26.07
CA GLY A 301 -4.37 5.12 -25.81
C GLY A 301 -3.55 5.15 -24.53
N THR A 302 -2.96 6.32 -24.30
CA THR A 302 -2.13 6.60 -23.14
C THR A 302 -2.72 7.79 -22.38
N ILE A 303 -3.01 7.59 -21.10
CA ILE A 303 -3.45 8.63 -20.18
C ILE A 303 -2.20 9.23 -19.54
N GLU A 304 -1.92 10.50 -19.83
CA GLU A 304 -0.90 11.28 -19.12
C GLU A 304 -1.56 12.28 -18.18
N VAL A 305 -1.26 12.17 -16.89
CA VAL A 305 -1.56 13.22 -15.92
C VAL A 305 -0.32 14.08 -15.76
N ARG A 306 -0.46 15.38 -16.00
CA ARG A 306 0.62 16.36 -15.82
C ARG A 306 0.35 17.27 -14.63
N ARG A 307 1.42 17.69 -13.96
CA ARG A 307 1.41 18.67 -12.87
C ARG A 307 2.62 19.58 -13.01
N HIS A 308 2.39 20.89 -13.07
CA HIS A 308 3.44 21.91 -13.30
C HIS A 308 4.33 21.59 -14.52
N GLY A 309 3.72 21.21 -15.64
CA GLY A 309 4.43 20.90 -16.89
C GLY A 309 5.17 19.56 -16.93
N ARG A 310 5.23 18.82 -15.81
CA ARG A 310 5.86 17.48 -15.76
C ARG A 310 4.81 16.37 -15.76
N VAL A 311 5.16 15.25 -16.40
CA VAL A 311 4.36 14.03 -16.35
C VAL A 311 4.44 13.46 -14.94
N LEU A 312 3.29 13.33 -14.30
CA LEU A 312 3.12 12.79 -12.96
C LEU A 312 2.81 11.28 -13.02
N ARG A 313 1.98 10.89 -13.98
CA ARG A 313 1.49 9.52 -14.13
C ARG A 313 1.19 9.25 -15.59
N THR A 314 1.63 8.08 -16.06
CA THR A 314 1.32 7.59 -17.39
C THR A 314 0.67 6.23 -17.26
N TRP A 315 -0.53 6.08 -17.83
CA TRP A 315 -1.21 4.79 -17.94
C TRP A 315 -1.45 4.43 -19.40
N GLN A 316 -1.01 3.25 -19.81
CA GLN A 316 -1.43 2.66 -21.08
C GLN A 316 -2.73 1.89 -20.88
N VAL A 317 -3.66 2.07 -21.80
CA VAL A 317 -4.96 1.40 -21.80
C VAL A 317 -5.06 0.52 -23.03
N PHE A 318 -5.42 -0.75 -22.82
CA PHE A 318 -5.59 -1.74 -23.87
C PHE A 318 -7.03 -2.24 -23.87
N LEU A 319 -7.60 -2.42 -25.05
CA LEU A 319 -8.86 -3.13 -25.26
C LEU A 319 -8.52 -4.61 -25.44
N CYS A 320 -9.02 -5.43 -24.52
CA CYS A 320 -8.89 -6.86 -24.51
C CYS A 320 -10.22 -7.48 -24.93
N GLN A 321 -10.25 -8.15 -26.08
CA GLN A 321 -11.51 -8.62 -26.66
C GLN A 321 -11.70 -10.11 -26.41
N ASN A 322 -12.94 -10.48 -26.12
CA ASN A 322 -13.42 -11.85 -25.98
C ASN A 322 -12.56 -12.66 -25.00
N TYR A 323 -12.86 -12.52 -23.71
CA TYR A 323 -12.22 -13.32 -22.66
C TYR A 323 -12.49 -14.81 -22.86
N ARG A 324 -11.44 -15.64 -22.82
CA ARG A 324 -11.45 -17.08 -23.15
C ARG A 324 -10.97 -17.98 -22.03
N THR A 325 -10.79 -17.42 -20.84
CA THR A 325 -10.02 -18.02 -19.73
C THR A 325 -8.56 -18.31 -20.13
N LEU A 326 -7.72 -18.62 -19.15
CA LEU A 326 -6.33 -19.00 -19.42
C LEU A 326 -6.31 -20.45 -19.93
N PRO A 327 -5.50 -20.77 -20.97
CA PRO A 327 -5.16 -22.16 -21.24
C PRO A 327 -4.39 -22.71 -20.03
N LEU A 328 -4.84 -23.84 -19.49
CA LEU A 328 -4.17 -24.60 -18.43
C LEU A 328 -2.74 -25.00 -18.82
#